data_AF-A0A7G2ESH5-F1
#
_entry.id   AF-A0A7G2ESH5-F1
#
_cell.length_a   1.000
_cell.length_b   1.000
_cell.length_c   1.000
_cell.angle_alpha   90.00
_cell.angle_beta   90.00
_cell.angle_gamma   90.00
#
_symmetry.space_group_name_H-M   'P 1'
#
loop_
_entity.id
_entity.type
_entity.pdbx_description
1 polymer ?
#
loop_
_entity_poly.entity_id
_entity_poly.type
_entity_poly.pdbx_seq_one_letter_code
_entity_poly.pdbx_strand_id
1 'polypeptide(L)' 'MPKQIHEIKDFLLTARRKDARSVKIKRSKDIVKFKVRCSRFECARPLKIL' A
#
# COMPACT_ATOMS: atom_id res chain seq x y z
N MET A 1 6.58 2.40 11.92
CA MET A 1 5.88 3.69 11.65
C MET A 1 5.14 3.60 10.32
N PRO A 2 3.90 4.12 10.17
CA PRO A 2 3.18 4.10 8.90
C PRO A 2 3.80 5.13 7.93
N LYS A 3 4.44 4.65 6.85
CA LYS A 3 5.00 5.50 5.79
C LYS A 3 4.00 5.59 4.64
N GLN A 4 3.61 6.80 4.24
CA GLN A 4 2.81 7.01 3.02
C GLN A 4 3.73 6.96 1.80
N ILE A 5 3.25 6.40 0.69
CA ILE A 5 3.93 6.49 -0.61
C ILE A 5 3.15 7.50 -1.44
N HIS A 6 3.88 8.40 -2.11
CA HIS A 6 3.30 9.44 -2.96
C HIS A 6 3.31 9.05 -4.44
N GLU A 7 4.18 8.14 -4.87
CA GLU A 7 4.32 7.73 -6.27
C GLU A 7 3.91 6.28 -6.53
N ILE A 8 3.41 6.02 -7.74
CA ILE A 8 2.96 4.68 -8.14
C ILE A 8 4.13 3.70 -8.39
N LYS A 9 5.32 4.21 -8.70
CA LYS A 9 6.51 3.39 -8.98
C LYS A 9 6.95 2.61 -7.73
N ASP A 10 7.01 3.30 -6.60
CA ASP A 10 7.31 2.69 -5.29
C ASP A 10 6.25 1.68 -4.84
N PHE A 11 4.99 1.88 -5.26
CA PHE A 11 3.93 0.91 -5.01
C PHE A 11 4.16 -0.40 -5.76
N LEU A 12 4.49 -0.35 -7.04
CA LEU A 12 4.75 -1.55 -7.84
C LEU A 12 5.94 -2.34 -7.30
N LEU A 13 7.00 -1.65 -6.87
CA LEU A 13 8.16 -2.29 -6.23
C LEU A 13 7.78 -2.97 -4.90
N THR A 14 6.93 -2.32 -4.10
CA THR A 14 6.49 -2.87 -2.81
C THR A 14 5.52 -4.05 -2.99
N ALA A 15 4.61 -3.98 -3.96
CA ALA A 15 3.62 -5.01 -4.24
C ALA A 15 4.23 -6.30 -4.81
N ARG A 16 5.35 -6.19 -5.55
CA ARG A 16 6.06 -7.36 -6.10
C ARG A 16 6.92 -8.11 -5.09
N ARG A 17 7.17 -7.56 -3.89
CA ARG A 17 7.99 -8.24 -2.88
C ARG A 17 7.27 -9.50 -2.40
N LYS A 18 8.03 -10.59 -2.24
CA LYS A 18 7.58 -11.88 -1.66
C LYS A 18 6.94 -11.72 -0.26
N ASP A 19 7.18 -10.60 0.38
CA ASP A 19 6.69 -10.23 1.71
C ASP A 19 5.22 -9.78 1.72
N ALA A 20 4.70 -9.33 0.59
CA ALA A 20 3.32 -8.83 0.46
C ALA A 20 2.35 -10.02 0.34
N ARG A 21 1.51 -10.22 1.36
CA ARG A 21 0.55 -11.33 1.40
C ARG A 21 -0.81 -10.97 0.83
N SER A 22 -1.28 -9.73 1.05
CA SER A 22 -2.59 -9.30 0.59
C SER A 22 -2.71 -7.78 0.52
N VAL A 23 -3.58 -7.30 -0.36
CA VAL A 23 -3.89 -5.87 -0.51
C VAL A 23 -5.38 -5.66 -0.22
N LYS A 24 -5.67 -4.81 0.75
CA LYS A 24 -7.04 -4.36 1.05
C LYS A 24 -7.28 -3.01 0.39
N ILE A 25 -8.27 -2.97 -0.50
CA ILE A 25 -8.71 -1.74 -1.16
C ILE A 25 -9.79 -1.10 -0.30
N LYS A 26 -9.57 0.15 0.12
CA LYS A 26 -10.58 0.94 0.82
C LYS A 26 -10.99 2.10 -0.09
N ARG A 27 -12.23 2.05 -0.58
CA ARG A 27 -12.83 3.14 -1.36
C ARG A 27 -13.47 4.15 -0.42
N SER A 28 -13.17 5.43 -0.63
CA SER A 28 -13.89 6.59 -0.11
C SER A 28 -14.44 7.36 -1.31
N LYS A 29 -15.39 8.28 -1.11
CA LYS A 29 -16.11 9.03 -2.17
C LYS A 29 -15.22 9.41 -3.37
N ASP A 30 -14.04 9.98 -3.11
CA ASP A 30 -13.11 10.45 -4.16
C ASP A 30 -11.69 9.89 -4.02
N ILE A 31 -11.45 8.98 -3.05
CA ILE A 31 -10.09 8.52 -2.73
C ILE A 31 -10.09 7.02 -2.54
N VAL A 32 -9.30 6.31 -3.35
CA VAL A 32 -9.04 4.89 -3.17
C VAL A 32 -7.71 4.71 -2.44
N LYS A 33 -7.78 4.01 -1.30
CA LYS A 33 -6.59 3.67 -0.50
C LYS A 33 -6.24 2.21 -0.64
N PHE A 34 -5.01 1.92 -1.03
CA PHE A 34 -4.46 0.57 -1.09
C PHE A 34 -3.69 0.29 0.20
N LYS A 35 -4.13 -0.70 0.97
CA LYS A 35 -3.47 -1.14 2.21
C LYS A 35 -2.84 -2.50 1.99
N VAL A 36 -1.51 -2.53 1.87
CA VAL A 36 -0.76 -3.78 1.75
C VAL A 36 -0.52 -4.38 3.15
N ARG A 37 -0.69 -5.70 3.29
CA ARG A 37 -0.29 -6.48 4.46
C ARG A 37 1.03 -7.18 4.15
N CYS A 38 2.07 -6.82 4.89
CA CYS A 38 3.35 -7.50 4.85
C CYS A 38 3.57 -8.33 6.12
N SER A 39 4.29 -9.44 5.98
CA SER A 39 4.54 -10.45 7.01
C SER A 39 5.38 -9.95 8.19
N ARG A 40 6.30 -9.02 7.95
CA ARG A 40 6.93 -8.21 9.01
C ARG A 40 6.25 -6.84 9.05
N PHE A 41 6.06 -6.32 10.26
CA PHE A 41 5.32 -5.11 10.64
C PHE A 41 5.83 -3.77 10.04
N GLU A 42 6.41 -3.79 8.84
CA GLU A 42 6.91 -2.60 8.17
C GLU A 42 6.55 -2.62 6.68
N CYS A 43 5.26 -2.60 6.35
CA CYS A 43 4.76 -2.14 5.05
C CYS A 43 3.25 -1.89 5.09
N ALA A 44 2.73 -1.30 6.17
CA ALA A 44 1.43 -0.64 6.08
C ALA A 44 1.66 0.74 5.43
N ARG A 45 1.87 0.73 4.11
CA ARG A 45 1.98 1.97 3.34
C ARG A 45 0.62 2.26 2.71
N PRO A 46 -0.21 3.13 3.29
CA PRO A 46 -1.43 3.54 2.64
C PRO A 46 -1.04 4.35 1.39
N LEU A 47 -1.24 3.79 0.20
CA LEU A 47 -1.25 4.60 -1.01
C LEU A 47 -2.56 5.38 -1.02
N LYS A 48 -2.50 6.70 -1.19
CA LYS A 48 -3.60 7.45 -1.80
C LYS A 48 -3.26 7.55 -3.28
N ILE A 49 -4.02 6.89 -4.13
CA ILE A 49 -4.07 7.29 -5.54
C ILE A 49 -5.18 8.33 -5.58
N LEU A 50 -4.80 9.58 -5.87
CA LEU A 50 -5.74 10.63 -6.26
C LEU A 50 -6.18 10.31 -7.70
#